data_AF-A0A059XM63-F1
#
_entry.id   AF-A0A059XM63-F1
#
_cell.length_a   1.000
_cell.length_b   1.000
_cell.length_c   1.000
_cell.angle_alpha   90.00
_cell.angle_beta   90.00
_cell.angle_gamma   90.00
#
_symmetry.space_group_name_H-M   'P 1'
#
loop_
_entity.id
_entity.type
_entity.pdbx_description
1 polymer ?
#
loop_
_entity_poly.entity_id
_entity_poly.type
_entity_poly.pdbx_seq_one_letter_code
_entity_poly.pdbx_strand_id
1 'polypeptide(L)'
;HLVDPHWYQFAPMNPLWHALLGLVIGALGLVSIIGNGMVVYIFTITKSLRTPSNLFVINLAVSDFLMMLAMSPAMVINCYYETWVLGPLFCELYAMAGSLFGCGSIWTMTMIAFDRYNVIVKGLSAKPMTITGALLRILGIWFFSLAWTIAP
;
A
#
# COMPACT_ATOMS: atom_id res chain seq x y z
N HIS A 1 25.34 -9.60 -12.56
CA HIS A 1 24.90 -8.28 -13.08
C HIS A 1 23.43 -8.14 -12.73
N LEU A 2 23.09 -7.29 -11.76
CA LEU A 2 21.71 -7.13 -11.24
C LEU A 2 20.87 -6.13 -12.06
N VAL A 3 21.51 -5.36 -12.96
CA VAL A 3 20.85 -4.38 -13.82
C VAL A 3 20.80 -4.93 -15.24
N ASP A 4 19.61 -4.92 -15.84
CA ASP A 4 19.39 -5.38 -17.21
C ASP A 4 20.21 -4.57 -18.23
N PRO A 5 20.86 -5.22 -19.23
CA PRO A 5 21.60 -4.55 -20.30
C PRO A 5 20.83 -3.42 -20.99
N HIS A 6 19.50 -3.52 -21.06
CA HIS A 6 18.60 -2.51 -21.61
C HIS A 6 18.85 -1.11 -21.01
N TRP A 7 19.17 -1.00 -19.72
CA TRP A 7 19.30 0.31 -19.08
C TRP A 7 20.61 1.03 -19.40
N TYR A 8 21.62 0.32 -19.91
CA TYR A 8 22.93 0.91 -20.26
C TYR A 8 22.90 1.73 -21.55
N GLN A 9 21.81 1.71 -22.32
CA GLN A 9 21.66 2.51 -23.54
C GLN A 9 21.30 3.97 -23.27
N PHE A 10 20.94 4.32 -22.02
CA PHE A 10 20.50 5.66 -21.64
C PHE A 10 21.60 6.42 -20.91
N ALA A 11 21.73 7.72 -21.20
CA ALA A 11 22.62 8.60 -20.46
C ALA A 11 22.09 8.86 -19.02
N PRO A 12 22.97 9.25 -18.08
CA PRO A 12 22.54 9.66 -16.74
C PRO A 12 21.49 10.76 -16.79
N MET A 13 20.50 10.67 -15.90
CA MET A 13 19.42 11.65 -15.80
C MET A 13 19.95 12.98 -15.22
N ASN A 14 19.35 14.10 -15.61
CA ASN A 14 19.73 15.40 -15.05
C ASN A 14 19.42 15.45 -13.52
N PRO A 15 20.35 15.94 -12.68
CA PRO A 15 20.15 16.05 -11.23
C PRO A 15 18.86 16.76 -10.80
N LEU A 16 18.38 17.72 -11.60
CA LEU A 16 17.10 18.40 -11.36
C LEU A 16 15.93 17.42 -11.31
N TRP A 17 15.89 16.43 -12.18
CA TRP A 17 14.82 15.44 -12.20
C TRP A 17 14.86 14.54 -10.96
N HIS A 18 16.05 14.16 -10.48
CA HIS A 18 16.19 13.43 -9.22
C HIS A 18 15.65 14.26 -8.04
N ALA A 19 15.99 15.54 -7.97
CA ALA A 19 15.48 16.44 -6.93
C ALA A 19 13.95 16.60 -7.01
N LEU A 20 13.39 16.77 -8.21
CA LEU A 20 11.94 16.87 -8.41
C LEU A 20 11.21 15.58 -7.99
N LEU A 21 11.73 14.41 -8.38
CA LEU A 21 11.17 13.12 -7.97
C LEU A 21 11.23 12.93 -6.45
N GLY A 22 12.36 13.26 -5.83
CA GLY A 22 12.54 13.23 -4.38
C GLY A 22 11.57 14.15 -3.65
N LEU A 23 11.36 15.37 -4.15
CA LEU A 23 10.39 16.30 -3.59
C LEU A 23 8.95 15.78 -3.70
N VAL A 24 8.56 15.28 -4.87
CA VAL A 24 7.21 14.77 -5.12
C VAL A 24 6.93 13.55 -4.25
N ILE A 25 7.83 12.56 -4.21
CA ILE A 25 7.62 11.35 -3.39
C ILE A 25 7.68 11.64 -1.89
N GLY A 26 8.49 12.62 -1.47
CA GLY A 26 8.52 13.11 -0.10
C GLY A 26 7.20 13.77 0.30
N ALA A 27 6.65 14.64 -0.56
CA ALA A 27 5.36 15.28 -0.33
C ALA A 27 4.20 14.27 -0.32
N LEU A 28 4.15 13.36 -1.30
CA LEU A 28 3.15 12.29 -1.35
C LEU A 28 3.26 11.37 -0.13
N GLY A 29 4.48 11.02 0.27
CA GLY A 29 4.75 10.22 1.47
C GLY A 29 4.22 10.89 2.73
N LEU A 30 4.51 12.17 2.93
CA LEU A 30 4.03 12.94 4.07
C LEU A 30 2.50 12.99 4.12
N VAL A 31 1.86 13.34 3.00
CA VAL A 31 0.39 13.42 2.90
C VAL A 31 -0.24 12.05 3.17
N SER A 32 0.30 10.98 2.60
CA SER A 32 -0.24 9.63 2.80
C SER A 32 -0.07 9.14 4.23
N ILE A 33 1.12 9.30 4.82
CA ILE A 33 1.41 8.86 6.20
C ILE A 33 0.50 9.59 7.19
N ILE A 34 0.37 10.91 7.06
CA ILE A 34 -0.51 11.70 7.93
C ILE A 34 -1.98 11.36 7.67
N GLY A 35 -2.42 11.36 6.40
CA GLY A 35 -3.80 11.11 6.00
C GLY A 35 -4.30 9.74 6.45
N ASN A 36 -3.58 8.69 6.08
CA ASN A 36 -3.94 7.32 6.46
C ASN A 36 -3.76 7.07 7.96
N GLY A 37 -2.76 7.69 8.60
CA GLY A 37 -2.61 7.66 10.05
C GLY A 37 -3.81 8.26 10.78
N MET A 38 -4.35 9.39 10.30
CA MET A 38 -5.58 9.98 10.84
C MET A 38 -6.79 9.07 10.64
N VAL A 39 -6.93 8.42 9.49
CA VAL A 39 -8.03 7.46 9.24
C VAL A 39 -7.96 6.30 10.25
N VAL A 40 -6.80 5.68 10.42
CA VAL A 40 -6.61 4.60 11.40
C VAL A 40 -6.91 5.11 12.81
N TYR A 41 -6.44 6.29 13.18
CA TYR A 41 -6.70 6.89 14.48
C TYR A 41 -8.19 7.12 14.74
N ILE A 42 -8.91 7.81 13.84
CA ILE A 42 -10.32 8.14 14.01
C ILE A 42 -11.19 6.89 14.16
N PHE A 43 -10.96 5.90 13.29
CA PHE A 43 -11.76 4.67 13.29
C PHE A 43 -11.45 3.74 14.48
N THR A 44 -10.23 3.80 15.02
CA THR A 44 -9.88 3.02 16.22
C THR A 44 -10.44 3.65 17.49
N ILE A 45 -10.44 4.97 17.65
CA ILE A 45 -10.98 5.61 18.87
C ILE A 45 -12.51 5.65 18.89
N THR A 46 -13.15 5.76 17.73
CA THR A 46 -14.59 6.03 17.63
C THR A 46 -15.39 4.72 17.64
N LYS A 47 -15.93 4.34 18.79
CA LYS A 47 -16.65 3.06 18.97
C LYS A 47 -17.81 2.85 17.99
N SER A 48 -18.55 3.92 17.65
CA SER A 48 -19.67 3.85 16.70
C SER A 48 -19.24 3.50 15.27
N LEU A 49 -17.97 3.71 14.92
CA LEU A 49 -17.41 3.38 13.61
C LEU A 49 -16.82 1.96 13.54
N ARG A 50 -16.82 1.18 14.61
CA ARG A 50 -16.26 -0.19 14.64
C ARG A 50 -17.21 -1.22 14.04
N THR A 51 -17.62 -1.00 12.79
CA THR A 51 -18.47 -1.91 12.03
C THR A 51 -17.63 -2.83 11.12
N PRO A 52 -18.15 -4.00 10.71
CA PRO A 52 -17.44 -4.92 9.83
C PRO A 52 -16.96 -4.30 8.51
N SER A 53 -17.79 -3.47 7.86
CA SER A 53 -17.42 -2.76 6.64
C SER A 53 -16.26 -1.78 6.85
N ASN A 54 -16.25 -1.12 8.01
CA ASN A 54 -15.22 -0.14 8.34
C ASN A 54 -13.86 -0.80 8.66
N LEU A 55 -13.82 -2.10 8.99
CA LEU A 55 -12.55 -2.82 9.14
C LEU A 55 -11.77 -2.90 7.83
N PHE A 56 -12.44 -2.97 6.67
CA PHE A 56 -11.76 -2.89 5.38
C PHE A 56 -11.19 -1.50 5.11
N VAL A 57 -11.90 -0.44 5.50
CA VAL A 57 -11.38 0.94 5.38
C VAL A 57 -10.13 1.11 6.23
N ILE A 58 -10.13 0.57 7.46
CA ILE A 58 -8.94 0.57 8.31
C ILE A 58 -7.82 -0.25 7.66
N ASN A 59 -8.11 -1.44 7.12
CA ASN A 59 -7.10 -2.27 6.44
C ASN A 59 -6.47 -1.55 5.24
N LEU A 60 -7.29 -0.86 4.45
CA LEU A 60 -6.83 -0.06 3.31
C LEU A 60 -5.89 1.06 3.78
N ALA A 61 -6.30 1.82 4.81
CA ALA A 61 -5.47 2.87 5.37
C ALA A 61 -4.16 2.35 5.97
N VAL A 62 -4.18 1.19 6.64
CA VAL A 62 -2.96 0.53 7.13
C VAL A 62 -2.04 0.15 5.97
N SER A 63 -2.58 -0.43 4.89
CA SER A 63 -1.82 -0.80 3.70
C SER A 63 -1.15 0.41 3.04
N ASP A 64 -1.90 1.49 2.80
CA ASP A 64 -1.39 2.70 2.16
C ASP A 64 -0.38 3.46 3.04
N PHE A 65 -0.60 3.48 4.36
CA PHE A 65 0.33 4.02 5.35
C PHE A 65 1.67 3.27 5.31
N LEU A 66 1.63 1.94 5.40
CA LEU A 66 2.84 1.11 5.40
C LEU A 66 3.58 1.19 4.06
N MET A 67 2.84 1.24 2.95
CA MET A 67 3.41 1.43 1.62
C MET A 67 4.26 2.70 1.56
N MET A 68 3.70 3.85 1.96
CA MET A 68 4.42 5.11 1.89
C MET A 68 5.51 5.24 2.97
N LEU A 69 5.33 4.61 4.13
CA LEU A 69 6.37 4.54 5.16
C LEU A 69 7.59 3.75 4.68
N ALA A 70 7.40 2.66 3.95
CA ALA A 70 8.50 1.85 3.41
C ALA A 70 9.13 2.51 2.16
N MET A 71 8.30 3.02 1.25
CA MET A 71 8.76 3.44 -0.07
C MET A 71 9.28 4.88 -0.10
N SER A 72 8.62 5.83 0.58
CA SER A 72 8.97 7.25 0.47
C SER A 72 10.38 7.55 0.98
N PRO A 73 10.79 7.14 2.20
CA PRO A 73 12.14 7.43 2.69
C PRO A 73 13.23 6.83 1.83
N ALA A 74 13.06 5.57 1.41
CA ALA A 74 14.03 4.90 0.54
C ALA A 74 14.15 5.63 -0.81
N MET A 75 13.04 6.01 -1.44
CA MET A 75 13.08 6.75 -2.70
C MET A 75 13.72 8.13 -2.54
N VAL A 76 13.39 8.88 -1.48
CA VAL A 76 14.00 10.19 -1.21
C VAL A 76 15.52 10.09 -1.08
N ILE A 77 16.02 9.09 -0.33
CA ILE A 77 17.46 8.85 -0.17
C ILE A 77 18.12 8.57 -1.53
N ASN A 78 17.56 7.67 -2.32
CA ASN A 78 18.14 7.31 -3.62
C ASN A 78 18.02 8.42 -4.66
N CYS A 79 16.99 9.27 -4.58
CA CYS A 79 16.91 10.50 -5.37
C CYS A 79 18.01 11.50 -4.96
N TYR A 80 18.29 11.65 -3.67
CA TYR A 80 19.35 12.55 -3.20
C TYR A 80 20.74 12.12 -3.66
N TYR A 81 21.02 10.81 -3.67
CA TYR A 81 22.29 10.26 -4.17
C TYR A 81 22.31 9.99 -5.68
N GLU A 82 21.24 10.35 -6.40
CA GLU A 82 21.07 10.15 -7.86
C GLU A 82 21.19 8.69 -8.34
N THR A 83 21.26 7.72 -7.42
CA THR A 83 21.42 6.30 -7.71
C THR A 83 20.95 5.43 -6.54
N TRP A 84 20.79 4.13 -6.78
CA TRP A 84 20.41 3.19 -5.74
C TRP A 84 21.60 2.85 -4.83
N VAL A 85 21.60 3.36 -3.60
CA VAL A 85 22.69 3.21 -2.62
C VAL A 85 22.41 2.21 -1.51
N LEU A 86 21.19 1.71 -1.38
CA LEU A 86 20.77 0.83 -0.28
C LEU A 86 21.15 -0.66 -0.48
N GLY A 87 21.82 -0.96 -1.59
CA GLY A 87 22.30 -2.31 -1.94
C GLY A 87 21.22 -3.24 -2.51
N PRO A 88 21.63 -4.43 -3.00
CA PRO A 88 20.73 -5.35 -3.73
C PRO A 88 19.55 -5.86 -2.92
N LEU A 89 19.79 -6.35 -1.70
CA LEU A 89 18.74 -6.92 -0.85
C LEU A 89 17.64 -5.89 -0.56
N PHE A 90 18.01 -4.63 -0.31
CA PHE A 90 17.02 -3.59 -0.04
C PHE A 90 16.21 -3.24 -1.30
N CYS A 91 16.78 -3.42 -2.49
CA CYS A 91 16.05 -3.24 -3.76
C CYS A 91 14.95 -4.29 -3.91
N GLU A 92 15.27 -5.56 -3.63
CA GLU A 92 14.31 -6.66 -3.63
C GLU A 92 13.22 -6.45 -2.57
N LEU A 93 13.59 -6.07 -1.35
CA LEU A 93 12.64 -5.76 -0.27
C LEU A 93 11.75 -4.55 -0.62
N TYR A 94 12.30 -3.52 -1.26
CA TYR A 94 11.56 -2.36 -1.71
C TYR A 94 10.50 -2.74 -2.76
N ALA A 95 10.88 -3.55 -3.75
CA ALA A 95 9.97 -4.05 -4.77
C ALA A 95 8.89 -4.96 -4.16
N MET A 96 9.28 -5.89 -3.29
CA MET A 96 8.37 -6.78 -2.59
C MET A 96 7.37 -5.99 -1.73
N ALA A 97 7.83 -5.02 -0.94
CA ALA A 97 6.97 -4.20 -0.09
C ALA A 97 5.97 -3.37 -0.91
N GLY A 98 6.44 -2.71 -1.97
CA GLY A 98 5.57 -1.93 -2.86
C GLY A 98 4.50 -2.80 -3.51
N SER A 99 4.88 -3.98 -4.01
CA SER A 99 3.94 -4.95 -4.56
C SER A 99 2.97 -5.47 -3.49
N LEU A 100 3.44 -5.82 -2.29
CA LEU A 100 2.64 -6.40 -1.22
C LEU A 100 1.53 -5.46 -0.77
N PHE A 101 1.87 -4.22 -0.47
CA PHE A 101 0.91 -3.23 -0.02
C PHE A 101 0.02 -2.75 -1.17
N GLY A 102 0.55 -2.64 -2.40
CA GLY A 102 -0.27 -2.37 -3.58
C GLY A 102 -1.35 -3.45 -3.82
N CYS A 103 -0.95 -4.72 -3.78
CA CYS A 103 -1.86 -5.87 -3.84
C CYS A 103 -2.85 -5.88 -2.66
N GLY A 104 -2.39 -5.60 -1.44
CA GLY A 104 -3.23 -5.48 -0.25
C GLY A 104 -4.33 -4.42 -0.43
N SER A 105 -3.97 -3.24 -0.95
CA SER A 105 -4.91 -2.13 -1.15
C SER A 105 -5.95 -2.44 -2.22
N ILE A 106 -5.56 -2.98 -3.39
CA ILE A 106 -6.52 -3.30 -4.45
C ILE A 106 -7.52 -4.40 -4.04
N TRP A 107 -7.04 -5.47 -3.38
CA TRP A 107 -7.93 -6.53 -2.91
C TRP A 107 -8.84 -6.06 -1.78
N THR A 108 -8.36 -5.16 -0.94
CA THR A 108 -9.20 -4.51 0.08
C THR A 108 -10.30 -3.68 -0.58
N MET A 109 -9.99 -2.88 -1.61
CA MET A 109 -10.99 -2.15 -2.39
C MET A 109 -12.01 -3.09 -3.04
N THR A 110 -11.58 -4.24 -3.57
CA THR A 110 -12.49 -5.27 -4.10
C THR A 110 -13.43 -5.78 -3.02
N MET A 111 -12.95 -6.06 -1.80
CA MET A 111 -13.81 -6.50 -0.70
C MET A 111 -14.78 -5.41 -0.24
N ILE A 112 -14.37 -4.14 -0.25
CA ILE A 112 -15.28 -3.00 0.00
C ILE A 112 -16.38 -2.96 -1.07
N ALA A 113 -16.02 -3.07 -2.35
CA ALA A 113 -16.99 -3.09 -3.45
C ALA A 113 -17.97 -4.28 -3.32
N PHE A 114 -17.47 -5.46 -2.93
CA PHE A 114 -18.30 -6.63 -2.70
C PHE A 114 -19.26 -6.46 -1.51
N ASP A 115 -18.80 -5.85 -0.42
CA ASP A 115 -19.64 -5.50 0.73
C ASP A 115 -20.76 -4.51 0.30
N ARG A 116 -20.40 -3.45 -0.42
CA ARG A 116 -21.38 -2.48 -0.95
C ARG A 116 -22.38 -3.14 -1.88
N TYR A 117 -21.94 -4.05 -2.75
CA TYR A 117 -22.84 -4.82 -3.62
C TYR A 117 -23.84 -5.65 -2.80
N ASN A 118 -23.40 -6.38 -1.77
CA ASN A 118 -24.32 -7.17 -0.95
C ASN A 118 -25.33 -6.29 -0.22
N VAL A 119 -24.91 -5.14 0.33
CA VAL A 119 -25.82 -4.24 1.05
C VAL A 119 -26.83 -3.58 0.11
N ILE A 120 -26.39 -3.08 -1.05
CA ILE A 120 -27.23 -2.29 -1.96
C ILE A 120 -28.10 -3.18 -2.83
N VAL A 121 -27.53 -4.22 -3.44
CA VAL A 121 -28.23 -5.03 -4.45
C VAL A 121 -29.03 -6.15 -3.82
N LYS A 122 -28.47 -6.85 -2.82
CA LYS A 122 -29.17 -7.98 -2.19
C LYS A 122 -30.05 -7.55 -1.01
N GLY A 123 -29.81 -6.37 -0.42
CA GLY A 123 -30.64 -5.80 0.64
C GLY A 123 -30.94 -6.78 1.77
N LEU A 124 -32.23 -6.99 2.08
CA LEU A 124 -32.70 -7.90 3.13
C LEU A 124 -32.37 -9.38 2.90
N SER A 125 -32.06 -9.78 1.66
CA SER A 125 -31.64 -11.15 1.34
C SER A 125 -30.13 -11.38 1.57
N ALA A 126 -29.37 -10.33 1.85
CA ALA A 126 -27.95 -10.44 2.15
C ALA A 126 -27.74 -10.90 3.60
N LYS A 127 -26.88 -11.91 3.80
CA LYS A 127 -26.39 -12.24 5.13
C LYS A 127 -25.53 -11.07 5.64
N PRO A 128 -25.86 -10.45 6.80
CA PRO A 128 -25.07 -9.36 7.34
C PRO A 128 -23.62 -9.79 7.57
N MET A 129 -22.69 -8.92 7.25
CA MET A 129 -21.28 -9.18 7.50
C MET A 129 -21.00 -9.17 9.00
N THR A 130 -20.28 -10.17 9.50
CA THR A 130 -19.84 -10.23 10.90
C THR A 130 -18.41 -9.71 11.02
N ILE A 131 -18.02 -9.23 12.20
CA ILE A 131 -16.63 -8.79 12.48
C ILE A 131 -15.65 -9.92 12.17
N THR A 132 -15.91 -11.13 12.66
CA THR A 132 -15.07 -12.31 12.37
C THR A 132 -14.96 -12.59 10.88
N GLY A 133 -16.07 -12.45 10.13
CA GLY A 133 -16.07 -12.64 8.68
C GLY A 133 -15.27 -11.57 7.92
N ALA A 134 -15.24 -10.34 8.41
CA ALA A 134 -14.40 -9.28 7.84
C ALA A 134 -12.91 -9.54 8.14
N LEU A 135 -12.57 -9.90 9.39
CA LEU A 135 -11.20 -10.24 9.79
C LEU A 135 -10.64 -11.43 9.01
N LEU A 136 -11.43 -12.49 8.78
CA LEU A 136 -11.02 -13.63 7.96
C LEU A 136 -10.73 -13.24 6.51
N ARG A 137 -11.52 -12.34 5.93
CA ARG A 137 -11.28 -11.82 4.58
C ARG A 137 -10.01 -10.98 4.52
N ILE A 138 -9.80 -10.11 5.51
CA ILE A 138 -8.57 -9.32 5.64
C ILE A 138 -7.35 -10.25 5.73
N LEU A 139 -7.41 -11.28 6.58
CA LEU A 139 -6.35 -12.27 6.70
C LEU A 139 -6.09 -13.00 5.37
N GLY A 140 -7.16 -13.36 4.64
CA GLY A 140 -7.06 -13.93 3.30
C GLY A 140 -6.39 -13.00 2.29
N ILE A 141 -6.68 -11.69 2.34
CA ILE A 141 -6.02 -10.68 1.50
C ILE A 141 -4.51 -10.66 1.78
N TRP A 142 -4.11 -10.55 3.05
CA TRP A 142 -2.69 -10.51 3.41
C TRP A 142 -1.94 -11.78 2.98
N PHE A 143 -2.54 -12.95 3.20
CA PHE A 143 -1.95 -14.21 2.76
C PHE A 143 -1.83 -14.29 1.23
N PHE A 144 -2.88 -13.91 0.50
CA PHE A 144 -2.88 -13.91 -0.95
C PHE A 144 -1.83 -12.94 -1.51
N SER A 145 -1.79 -11.70 -1.01
CA SER A 145 -0.81 -10.71 -1.44
C SER A 145 0.61 -11.19 -1.13
N LEU A 146 0.87 -11.73 0.07
CA LEU A 146 2.18 -12.25 0.44
C LEU A 146 2.61 -13.42 -0.45
N ALA A 147 1.71 -14.36 -0.73
CA ALA A 147 1.99 -15.48 -1.61
C ALA A 147 2.35 -15.02 -3.03
N TRP A 148 1.68 -13.97 -3.52
CA TRP A 148 1.95 -13.40 -4.84
C TRP A 148 3.26 -12.61 -4.90
N THR A 149 3.64 -11.93 -3.83
CA THR A 149 4.81 -11.04 -3.83
C THR A 149 6.11 -11.68 -3.38
N ILE A 150 6.05 -12.86 -2.75
CA ILE A 150 7.23 -13.69 -2.48
C ILE A 150 7.75 -14.36 -3.76
N ALA A 151 6.86 -14.65 -4.72
CA ALA A 151 7.29 -15.02 -6.05
C ALA A 151 7.83 -13.77 -6.76
N PRO A 152 9.10 -13.77 -7.22
CA PRO A 152 9.67 -12.63 -7.93
C PRO A 152 8.97 -12.35 -9.26
#